data_AF-A0A533SQF8-F1
#
_entry.id   AF-A0A533SQF8-F1
#
_cell.length_a   1.000
_cell.length_b   1.000
_cell.length_c   1.000
_cell.angle_alpha   90.00
_cell.angle_beta   90.00
_cell.angle_gamma   90.00
#
_symmetry.space_group_name_H-M   'P 1'
#
loop_
_entity.id
_entity.type
_entity.pdbx_description
1 polymer ?
#
loop_
_entity_poly.entity_id
_entity_poly.type
_entity_poly.pdbx_seq_one_letter_code
_entity_poly.pdbx_strand_id
1 'polypeptide(L)'
;MEIDQTGNSTNEEPVIENSEVEGTVETAAEEGTTAEHPVPESIIAPEKPRRSWFSSTMHYLFSKDTAVGRFMRPLLRWTAFVVVLFSAGLLTMYFLRVRPTEQLWAQTAAQLMTTRAELENAQEFVTTSQSEVSDMQTRVQTAEATARTASQHLLLTTLRNDIATARVALIADKDVAAAILNISAAELDLQALAPAIDDVNATLAIELQDDLAAIKKKLNARPVNQATLANELFSFDVKLLGLETLMFPEKK
;
A
#
# COMPACT_ATOMS: atom_id res chain seq x y z
N MET A 1 33.25 3.63 12.40
CA MET A 1 32.48 3.96 13.60
C MET A 1 31.64 2.74 13.89
N GLU A 2 31.98 2.10 15.00
CA GLU A 2 31.56 0.79 15.46
C GLU A 2 30.90 1.05 16.82
N ILE A 3 29.64 0.65 16.99
CA ILE A 3 29.04 0.50 18.32
C ILE A 3 28.16 -0.73 18.28
N ASP A 4 28.69 -1.77 18.89
CA ASP A 4 28.03 -2.98 19.35
C ASP A 4 27.31 -2.67 20.67
N GLN A 5 26.07 -3.16 20.85
CA GLN A 5 25.56 -3.46 22.19
C GLN A 5 24.37 -4.42 22.16
N THR A 6 24.68 -5.62 22.65
CA THR A 6 23.86 -6.74 23.08
C THR A 6 22.80 -6.39 24.12
N GLY A 7 21.68 -7.11 24.12
CA GLY A 7 20.72 -7.09 25.24
C GLY A 7 19.55 -8.07 25.08
N ASN A 8 19.84 -9.36 25.25
CA ASN A 8 18.84 -10.40 25.49
C ASN A 8 18.25 -10.25 26.91
N SER A 9 16.93 -10.27 27.06
CA SER A 9 16.28 -10.69 28.31
C SER A 9 14.85 -11.16 28.08
N THR A 10 14.68 -12.47 28.19
CA THR A 10 13.48 -13.24 28.48
C THR A 10 12.62 -12.60 29.58
N ASN A 11 11.30 -12.60 29.41
CA ASN A 11 10.38 -12.65 30.54
C ASN A 11 9.07 -13.37 30.16
N GLU A 12 8.61 -14.19 31.10
CA GLU A 12 7.58 -15.22 31.01
C GLU A 12 6.16 -14.68 31.29
N GLU A 13 5.17 -15.23 30.56
CA GLU A 13 3.77 -15.59 30.95
C GLU A 13 2.81 -14.53 31.59
N PRO A 14 1.51 -14.85 31.85
CA PRO A 14 0.45 -15.24 30.91
C PRO A 14 -0.86 -14.42 31.14
N VAL A 15 -1.71 -14.24 30.14
CA VAL A 15 -3.09 -13.69 30.28
C VAL A 15 -3.91 -14.26 29.11
N ILE A 16 -5.14 -14.77 29.19
CA ILE A 16 -6.32 -14.43 30.00
C ILE A 16 -7.17 -15.70 30.19
N GLU A 17 -7.54 -15.97 31.44
CA GLU A 17 -8.59 -16.90 31.87
C GLU A 17 -9.95 -16.18 31.76
N ASN A 18 -10.78 -16.60 30.81
CA ASN A 18 -12.16 -16.10 30.68
C ASN A 18 -13.05 -16.78 31.72
N SER A 19 -13.46 -15.99 32.71
CA SER A 19 -14.59 -16.28 33.59
C SER A 19 -15.85 -15.63 33.00
N GLU A 20 -16.82 -16.43 32.57
CA GLU A 20 -18.23 -16.03 32.64
C GLU A 20 -19.10 -17.28 32.76
N VAL A 21 -19.73 -17.37 33.93
CA VAL A 21 -20.46 -18.52 34.47
C VAL A 21 -21.88 -18.52 33.96
N GLU A 22 -22.31 -19.71 33.56
CA GLU A 22 -23.66 -20.12 33.20
C GLU A 22 -24.74 -19.64 34.18
N GLY A 23 -25.80 -19.06 33.61
CA GLY A 23 -27.09 -18.93 34.29
C GLY A 23 -27.79 -20.29 34.37
N THR A 24 -28.04 -20.74 35.59
CA THR A 24 -28.87 -21.91 35.91
C THR A 24 -30.23 -21.47 36.45
N VAL A 25 -31.27 -22.08 35.90
CA VAL A 25 -32.67 -22.05 36.31
C VAL A 25 -32.88 -23.05 37.46
N GLU A 26 -33.71 -22.71 38.44
CA GLU A 26 -34.69 -23.56 39.16
C GLU A 26 -35.09 -22.88 40.50
N THR A 27 -36.37 -22.53 40.71
CA THR A 27 -37.44 -23.34 41.31
C THR A 27 -37.43 -23.31 42.84
N ALA A 28 -38.50 -22.78 43.44
CA ALA A 28 -39.35 -23.45 44.44
C ALA A 28 -40.12 -22.44 45.30
N ALA A 29 -41.42 -22.68 45.40
CA ALA A 29 -42.37 -22.08 46.34
C ALA A 29 -42.57 -23.02 47.54
N GLU A 30 -43.41 -22.56 48.49
CA GLU A 30 -43.88 -23.21 49.74
C GLU A 30 -42.92 -23.08 50.95
N GLU A 31 -43.33 -22.81 52.19
CA GLU A 31 -44.62 -22.78 52.88
C GLU A 31 -44.42 -22.16 54.28
N GLY A 32 -45.48 -21.70 54.95
CA GLY A 32 -45.62 -21.89 56.41
C GLY A 32 -45.59 -20.70 57.39
N THR A 33 -46.80 -20.30 57.82
CA THR A 33 -47.23 -20.24 59.24
C THR A 33 -46.96 -18.98 60.12
N THR A 34 -48.05 -18.21 60.28
CA THR A 34 -48.76 -17.82 61.54
C THR A 34 -48.12 -16.94 62.62
N ALA A 35 -48.95 -15.96 63.03
CA ALA A 35 -49.08 -15.22 64.31
C ALA A 35 -48.82 -13.71 64.09
N GLU A 36 -49.57 -12.74 64.60
CA GLU A 36 -50.60 -12.70 65.65
C GLU A 36 -51.23 -11.30 65.53
N HIS A 37 -52.56 -11.16 65.63
CA HIS A 37 -53.14 -9.87 66.00
C HIS A 37 -53.00 -9.70 67.52
N PRO A 38 -52.67 -8.50 68.00
CA PRO A 38 -53.68 -7.82 68.80
C PRO A 38 -53.76 -6.31 68.56
N VAL A 39 -55.00 -5.83 68.56
CA VAL A 39 -55.38 -4.43 68.82
C VAL A 39 -55.45 -4.27 70.35
N PRO A 40 -55.02 -3.12 70.92
CA PRO A 40 -55.99 -2.16 71.47
C PRO A 40 -55.59 -0.69 71.15
N GLU A 41 -56.47 0.11 70.57
CA GLU A 41 -57.39 1.04 71.28
C GLU A 41 -56.67 2.24 71.93
N SER A 42 -56.74 3.43 71.29
CA SER A 42 -56.95 4.72 71.99
C SER A 42 -56.90 5.95 71.07
N ILE A 43 -57.98 6.74 71.15
CA ILE A 43 -58.03 8.23 71.16
C ILE A 43 -57.82 8.98 69.82
N ILE A 44 -58.98 9.34 69.26
CA ILE A 44 -59.37 10.60 68.61
C ILE A 44 -58.30 11.71 68.57
N ALA A 45 -57.88 12.09 67.35
CA ALA A 45 -57.58 13.47 66.99
C ALA A 45 -57.78 13.66 65.47
N PRO A 46 -58.67 14.57 65.01
CA PRO A 46 -58.76 14.89 63.60
C PRO A 46 -57.55 15.76 63.22
N GLU A 47 -56.61 15.21 62.46
CA GLU A 47 -55.57 16.01 61.81
C GLU A 47 -56.24 16.96 60.81
N LYS A 48 -56.38 18.21 61.24
CA LYS A 48 -56.74 19.34 60.37
C LYS A 48 -55.70 19.40 59.23
N PRO A 49 -56.12 19.43 57.96
CA PRO A 49 -55.18 19.55 56.86
C PRO A 49 -54.40 20.87 57.02
N ARG A 50 -53.07 20.77 57.05
CA ARG A 50 -52.16 21.92 57.03
C ARG A 50 -52.50 22.81 55.84
N ARG A 51 -53.19 23.90 56.12
CA ARG A 51 -53.59 24.92 55.15
C ARG A 51 -52.34 25.69 54.74
N SER A 52 -51.71 25.21 53.67
CA SER A 52 -50.58 25.88 53.00
C SER A 52 -50.92 27.36 52.76
N TRP A 53 -49.97 28.27 52.98
CA TRP A 53 -50.10 29.70 52.64
C TRP A 53 -50.61 29.90 51.19
N PHE A 54 -50.24 28.98 50.28
CA PHE A 54 -50.66 28.99 48.87
C PHE A 54 -52.16 28.69 48.72
N SER A 55 -52.72 27.89 49.63
CA SER A 55 -54.16 27.61 49.64
C SER A 55 -54.99 28.81 50.10
N SER A 56 -54.44 29.69 50.95
CA SER A 56 -55.16 30.89 51.42
C SER A 56 -55.21 31.99 50.35
N THR A 57 -54.12 32.19 49.62
CA THR A 57 -54.09 33.11 48.47
C THR A 57 -54.93 32.58 47.30
N MET A 58 -54.91 31.27 47.03
CA MET A 58 -55.86 30.65 46.10
C MET A 58 -57.31 30.81 46.56
N HIS A 59 -57.64 30.60 47.85
CA HIS A 59 -59.01 30.76 48.32
C HIS A 59 -59.52 32.21 48.23
N TYR A 60 -58.64 33.20 48.37
CA TYR A 60 -58.99 34.61 48.22
C TYR A 60 -59.26 34.96 46.74
N LEU A 61 -58.38 34.53 45.83
CA LEU A 61 -58.53 34.75 44.38
C LEU A 61 -59.68 33.93 43.75
N PHE A 62 -60.11 32.84 44.40
CA PHE A 62 -61.21 31.97 43.95
C PHE A 62 -62.47 32.03 44.84
N SER A 63 -62.54 32.94 45.81
CA SER A 63 -63.73 33.12 46.66
C SER A 63 -64.92 33.63 45.85
N LYS A 64 -66.11 33.09 46.14
CA LYS A 64 -67.34 33.25 45.34
C LYS A 64 -67.96 34.67 45.38
N ASP A 65 -67.52 35.52 46.32
CA ASP A 65 -68.18 36.79 46.66
C ASP A 65 -67.37 38.07 46.36
N THR A 66 -66.23 37.98 45.67
CA THR A 66 -65.50 39.19 45.24
C THR A 66 -65.63 39.42 43.73
N ALA A 67 -65.86 40.67 43.31
CA ALA A 67 -66.02 41.06 41.90
C ALA A 67 -64.83 40.61 41.01
N VAL A 68 -63.66 40.42 41.61
CA VAL A 68 -62.44 39.89 41.00
C VAL A 68 -62.55 38.39 40.68
N GLY A 69 -63.19 37.58 41.54
CA GLY A 69 -63.38 36.13 41.31
C GLY A 69 -64.27 35.78 40.11
N ARG A 70 -65.21 36.67 39.73
CA ARG A 70 -66.07 36.49 38.55
C ARG A 70 -65.33 36.75 37.23
N PHE A 71 -64.36 37.67 37.23
CA PHE A 71 -63.45 37.90 36.11
C PHE A 71 -62.28 36.91 36.06
N MET A 72 -61.84 36.40 37.21
CA MET A 72 -60.72 35.46 37.27
C MET A 72 -61.05 34.09 36.65
N ARG A 73 -62.30 33.61 36.74
CA ARG A 73 -62.73 32.32 36.16
C ARG A 73 -62.58 32.22 34.64
N PRO A 74 -63.08 33.17 33.83
CA PRO A 74 -62.84 33.16 32.39
C PRO A 74 -61.36 33.40 32.07
N LEU A 75 -60.66 34.24 32.83
CA LEU A 75 -59.22 34.48 32.64
C LEU A 75 -58.41 33.20 32.87
N LEU A 76 -58.73 32.41 33.90
CA LEU A 76 -58.05 31.15 34.20
C LEU A 76 -58.34 30.07 33.16
N ARG A 77 -59.57 30.02 32.62
CA ARG A 77 -59.88 29.16 31.48
C ARG A 77 -59.08 29.56 30.24
N TRP A 78 -58.93 30.85 30.01
CA TRP A 78 -58.14 31.38 28.91
C TRP A 78 -56.64 31.10 29.08
N THR A 79 -56.07 31.32 30.27
CA THR A 79 -54.66 31.01 30.53
C THR A 79 -54.39 29.52 30.48
N ALA A 80 -55.27 28.68 31.02
CA ALA A 80 -55.16 27.23 30.88
C ALA A 80 -55.21 26.81 29.40
N PHE A 81 -56.09 27.40 28.61
CA PHE A 81 -56.16 27.14 27.16
C PHE A 81 -54.87 27.57 26.45
N VAL A 82 -54.34 28.76 26.75
CA VAL A 82 -53.07 29.25 26.19
C VAL A 82 -51.90 28.36 26.60
N VAL A 83 -51.83 27.91 27.85
CA VAL A 83 -50.78 27.01 28.33
C VAL A 83 -50.85 25.65 27.65
N VAL A 84 -52.04 25.08 27.47
CA VAL A 84 -52.21 23.82 26.72
C VAL A 84 -51.77 23.99 25.27
N LEU A 85 -52.18 25.08 24.61
CA LEU A 85 -51.81 25.37 23.22
C LEU A 85 -50.30 25.60 23.08
N PHE A 86 -49.69 26.30 24.04
CA PHE A 86 -48.25 26.57 24.09
C PHE A 86 -47.45 25.28 24.31
N SER A 87 -47.85 24.45 25.27
CA SER A 87 -47.23 23.14 25.51
C SER A 87 -47.35 22.23 24.29
N ALA A 88 -48.49 22.23 23.61
CA ALA A 88 -48.68 21.49 22.36
C ALA A 88 -47.73 21.99 21.27
N GLY A 89 -47.65 23.31 21.05
CA GLY A 89 -46.72 23.90 20.08
C GLY A 89 -45.25 23.59 20.39
N LEU A 90 -44.86 23.61 21.66
CA LEU A 90 -43.50 23.29 22.10
C LEU A 90 -43.17 21.81 21.90
N LEU A 91 -44.13 20.92 22.17
CA LEU A 91 -43.99 19.49 21.88
C LEU A 91 -43.83 19.24 20.37
N THR A 92 -44.67 19.89 19.55
CA THR A 92 -44.59 19.78 18.09
C THR A 92 -43.24 20.28 17.57
N MET A 93 -42.76 21.42 18.03
CA MET A 93 -41.44 21.96 17.68
C MET A 93 -40.30 21.00 18.06
N TYR A 94 -40.38 20.40 19.25
CA TYR A 94 -39.39 19.43 19.73
C TYR A 94 -39.37 18.17 18.86
N PHE A 95 -40.54 17.59 18.58
CA PHE A 95 -40.65 16.39 17.73
C PHE A 95 -40.20 16.64 16.29
N LEU A 96 -40.50 17.82 15.71
CA LEU A 96 -40.01 18.19 14.39
C LEU A 96 -38.50 18.38 14.34
N ARG A 97 -37.85 18.73 15.47
CA ARG A 97 -36.41 19.01 15.50
C ARG A 97 -35.55 17.79 15.80
N VAL A 98 -35.98 16.90 16.70
CA VAL A 98 -35.15 15.78 17.17
C VAL A 98 -35.07 14.64 16.15
N ARG A 99 -36.17 14.29 15.49
CA ARG A 99 -36.22 13.24 14.46
C ARG A 99 -35.28 13.47 13.27
N PRO A 100 -35.25 14.66 12.62
CA PRO A 100 -34.34 14.88 11.50
C PRO A 100 -32.87 14.92 11.94
N THR A 101 -32.56 15.34 13.18
CA THR A 101 -31.18 15.34 13.65
C THR A 101 -30.61 13.93 13.74
N GLU A 102 -31.34 12.96 14.29
CA GLU A 102 -30.87 11.56 14.38
C GLU A 102 -30.59 10.94 13.00
N GLN A 103 -31.45 11.23 12.01
CA GLN A 103 -31.26 10.77 10.64
C GLN A 103 -30.01 11.39 9.99
N LEU A 104 -29.74 12.68 10.23
CA LEU A 104 -28.54 13.35 9.74
C LEU A 104 -27.27 12.78 10.37
N TRP A 105 -27.28 12.45 11.66
CA TRP A 105 -26.15 11.78 12.32
C TRP A 105 -25.90 10.39 11.74
N ALA A 106 -26.95 9.59 11.54
CA ALA A 106 -26.82 8.26 10.94
C ALA A 106 -26.29 8.32 9.50
N GLN A 107 -26.78 9.28 8.69
CA GLN A 107 -26.31 9.47 7.31
C GLN A 107 -24.86 9.96 7.26
N THR A 108 -24.49 10.92 8.10
CA THR A 108 -23.10 11.43 8.14
C THR A 108 -22.14 10.38 8.66
N ALA A 109 -22.52 9.58 9.66
CA ALA A 109 -21.72 8.44 10.12
C ALA A 109 -21.55 7.38 9.02
N ALA A 110 -22.61 7.06 8.29
CA ALA A 110 -22.52 6.14 7.15
C ALA A 110 -21.62 6.69 6.04
N GLN A 111 -21.74 7.98 5.70
CA GLN A 111 -20.87 8.64 4.71
C GLN A 111 -19.40 8.67 5.16
N LEU A 112 -19.13 8.87 6.46
CA LEU A 112 -17.77 8.80 6.99
C LEU A 112 -17.18 7.38 6.89
N MET A 113 -18.00 6.35 7.11
CA MET A 113 -17.56 4.97 6.94
C MET A 113 -17.28 4.63 5.47
N THR A 114 -18.15 5.05 4.53
CA THR A 114 -17.93 4.82 3.10
C THR A 114 -16.72 5.57 2.59
N THR A 115 -16.56 6.85 2.95
CA THR A 115 -15.40 7.65 2.53
C THR A 115 -14.09 7.12 3.12
N ARG A 116 -14.10 6.60 4.35
CA ARG A 116 -12.93 5.90 4.92
C ARG A 116 -12.59 4.64 4.16
N ALA A 117 -13.58 3.81 3.83
CA ALA A 117 -13.36 2.59 3.04
C ALA A 117 -12.86 2.91 1.63
N GLU A 118 -13.38 3.96 0.98
CA GLU A 118 -12.89 4.44 -0.32
C GLU A 118 -11.44 4.93 -0.23
N LEU A 119 -11.09 5.64 0.85
CA LEU A 119 -9.73 6.12 1.08
C LEU A 119 -8.75 4.96 1.32
N GLU A 120 -9.14 3.96 2.10
CA GLU A 120 -8.37 2.73 2.32
C GLU A 120 -8.15 1.96 1.01
N ASN A 121 -9.21 1.74 0.23
CA ASN A 121 -9.12 1.10 -1.10
C ASN A 121 -8.23 1.91 -2.07
N ALA A 122 -8.33 3.24 -2.05
CA ALA A 122 -7.49 4.10 -2.89
C ALA A 122 -6.02 4.03 -2.46
N GLN A 123 -5.73 3.94 -1.15
CA GLN A 123 -4.37 3.75 -0.64
C GLN A 123 -3.80 2.38 -1.02
N GLU A 124 -4.60 1.32 -0.93
CA GLU A 124 -4.22 -0.01 -1.40
C GLU A 124 -3.92 0.00 -2.90
N PHE A 125 -4.81 0.60 -3.71
CA PHE A 125 -4.61 0.73 -5.15
C PHE A 125 -3.33 1.50 -5.50
N VAL A 126 -3.05 2.59 -4.80
CA VAL A 126 -1.82 3.38 -4.98
C VAL A 126 -0.57 2.59 -4.58
N THR A 127 -0.65 1.78 -3.53
CA THR A 127 0.47 0.93 -3.09
C THR A 127 0.73 -0.19 -4.10
N THR A 128 -0.32 -0.87 -4.56
CA THR A 128 -0.23 -1.89 -5.61
C THR A 128 0.30 -1.32 -6.91
N SER A 129 -0.22 -0.16 -7.35
CA SER A 129 0.26 0.51 -8.57
C SER A 129 1.73 0.91 -8.48
N GLN A 130 2.19 1.37 -7.31
CA GLN A 130 3.61 1.68 -7.10
C GLN A 130 4.48 0.41 -7.20
N SER A 131 4.02 -0.71 -6.63
CA SER A 131 4.70 -2.00 -6.75
C SER A 131 4.78 -2.46 -8.22
N GLU A 132 3.67 -2.37 -8.96
CA GLU A 132 3.63 -2.73 -10.38
C GLU A 132 4.59 -1.88 -11.21
N VAL A 133 4.67 -0.57 -10.95
CA VAL A 133 5.60 0.33 -11.62
C VAL A 133 7.05 -0.05 -11.32
N SER A 134 7.40 -0.34 -10.07
CA SER A 134 8.76 -0.79 -9.72
C SER A 134 9.12 -2.13 -10.37
N ASP A 135 8.16 -3.05 -10.44
CA ASP A 135 8.35 -4.35 -11.08
C ASP A 135 8.53 -4.20 -12.59
N MET A 136 7.70 -3.38 -13.24
CA MET A 136 7.83 -3.07 -14.66
C MET A 136 9.17 -2.39 -14.95
N GLN A 137 9.61 -1.47 -14.11
CA GLN A 137 10.91 -0.82 -14.28
C GLN A 137 12.07 -1.81 -14.17
N THR A 138 12.01 -2.74 -13.21
CA THR A 138 12.99 -3.82 -13.06
C THR A 138 13.00 -4.75 -14.27
N ARG A 139 11.82 -5.10 -14.80
CA ARG A 139 11.68 -5.92 -16.00
C ARG A 139 12.23 -5.23 -17.25
N VAL A 140 11.99 -3.93 -17.41
CA VAL A 140 12.54 -3.14 -18.51
C VAL A 140 14.06 -3.08 -18.43
N GLN A 141 14.63 -2.77 -17.25
CA GLN A 141 16.09 -2.74 -17.07
C GLN A 141 16.72 -4.11 -17.37
N THR A 142 16.10 -5.20 -16.92
CA THR A 142 16.57 -6.56 -17.19
C THR A 142 16.48 -6.92 -18.67
N ALA A 143 15.38 -6.53 -19.34
CA ALA A 143 15.20 -6.75 -20.77
C ALA A 143 16.21 -5.95 -21.60
N GLU A 144 16.46 -4.69 -21.24
CA GLU A 144 17.48 -3.85 -21.89
C GLU A 144 18.89 -4.42 -21.72
N ALA A 145 19.23 -4.88 -20.50
CA ALA A 145 20.51 -5.52 -20.25
C ALA A 145 20.67 -6.79 -21.10
N THR A 146 19.63 -7.64 -21.15
CA THR A 146 19.64 -8.87 -21.96
C THR A 146 19.76 -8.57 -23.45
N ALA A 147 19.05 -7.54 -23.95
CA ALA A 147 19.13 -7.12 -25.34
C ALA A 147 20.52 -6.58 -25.70
N ARG A 148 21.15 -5.80 -24.80
CA ARG A 148 22.53 -5.33 -24.98
C ARG A 148 23.51 -6.50 -25.04
N THR A 149 23.43 -7.44 -24.10
CA THR A 149 24.27 -8.65 -24.10
C THR A 149 24.07 -9.48 -25.38
N ALA A 150 22.83 -9.68 -25.83
CA ALA A 150 22.55 -10.39 -27.07
C ALA A 150 23.12 -9.67 -28.30
N SER A 151 23.02 -8.34 -28.35
CA SER A 151 23.62 -7.53 -29.42
C SER A 151 25.15 -7.64 -29.43
N GLN A 152 25.79 -7.61 -28.26
CA GLN A 152 27.24 -7.79 -28.15
C GLN A 152 27.67 -9.20 -28.59
N HIS A 153 26.91 -10.23 -28.23
CA HIS A 153 27.16 -11.60 -28.66
C HIS A 153 27.05 -11.76 -30.17
N LEU A 154 26.05 -11.11 -30.79
CA LEU A 154 25.92 -11.09 -32.25
C LEU A 154 27.12 -10.41 -32.91
N LEU A 155 27.55 -9.24 -32.43
CA LEU A 155 28.73 -8.54 -32.94
C LEU A 155 30.01 -9.37 -32.80
N LEU A 156 30.19 -10.06 -31.68
CA LEU A 156 31.33 -10.96 -31.51
C LEU A 156 31.26 -12.14 -32.50
N THR A 157 30.07 -12.68 -32.73
CA THR A 157 29.88 -13.80 -33.67
C THR A 157 30.14 -13.36 -35.11
N THR A 158 29.69 -12.16 -35.52
CA THR A 158 29.96 -11.60 -36.86
C THR A 158 31.44 -11.32 -37.04
N LEU A 159 32.08 -10.69 -36.05
CA LEU A 159 33.53 -10.49 -36.01
C LEU A 159 34.30 -11.81 -36.23
N ARG A 160 33.95 -12.86 -35.49
CA ARG A 160 34.59 -14.18 -35.62
C ARG A 160 34.36 -14.79 -37.00
N ASN A 161 33.16 -14.63 -37.56
CA ASN A 161 32.84 -15.09 -38.91
C ASN A 161 33.68 -14.36 -39.97
N ASP A 162 33.81 -13.04 -39.86
CA ASP A 162 34.60 -12.23 -40.79
C ASP A 162 36.08 -12.62 -40.76
N ILE A 163 36.64 -12.86 -39.57
CA ILE A 163 38.02 -13.37 -39.41
C ILE A 163 38.18 -14.76 -40.03
N ALA A 164 37.21 -15.66 -39.82
CA ALA A 164 37.24 -17.00 -40.40
C ALA A 164 37.15 -16.94 -41.94
N THR A 165 36.28 -16.09 -42.47
CA THR A 165 36.10 -15.88 -43.92
C THR A 165 37.34 -15.23 -44.53
N ALA A 166 37.96 -14.27 -43.85
CA ALA A 166 39.25 -13.70 -44.26
C ALA A 166 40.35 -14.76 -44.33
N ARG A 167 40.40 -15.66 -43.34
CA ARG A 167 41.36 -16.77 -43.33
C ARG A 167 41.14 -17.73 -44.51
N VAL A 168 39.88 -18.08 -44.80
CA VAL A 168 39.53 -18.93 -45.94
C VAL A 168 39.92 -18.25 -47.26
N ALA A 169 39.62 -16.97 -47.43
CA ALA A 169 39.99 -16.21 -48.62
C ALA A 169 41.52 -16.19 -48.86
N LEU A 170 42.32 -16.10 -47.79
CA LEU A 170 43.79 -16.14 -47.90
C LEU A 170 44.34 -17.51 -48.26
N ILE A 171 43.79 -18.59 -47.71
CA ILE A 171 44.33 -19.95 -47.90
C ILE A 171 43.77 -20.59 -49.18
N ALA A 172 42.45 -20.58 -49.35
CA ALA A 172 41.76 -21.34 -50.39
C ALA A 172 41.74 -20.57 -51.72
N ASP A 173 41.21 -19.35 -51.68
CA ASP A 173 40.95 -18.56 -52.89
C ASP A 173 42.16 -17.72 -53.31
N LYS A 174 43.13 -17.56 -52.41
CA LYS A 174 44.29 -16.66 -52.54
C LYS A 174 43.87 -15.22 -52.87
N ASP A 175 42.65 -14.86 -52.48
CA ASP A 175 42.06 -13.56 -52.71
C ASP A 175 42.37 -12.62 -51.53
N VAL A 176 43.47 -11.89 -51.69
CA VAL A 176 43.91 -10.89 -50.71
C VAL A 176 42.90 -9.73 -50.62
N ALA A 177 42.20 -9.39 -51.70
CA ALA A 177 41.24 -8.29 -51.68
C ALA A 177 40.00 -8.66 -50.85
N ALA A 178 39.48 -9.88 -51.02
CA ALA A 178 38.41 -10.41 -50.18
C ALA A 178 38.83 -10.48 -48.70
N ALA A 179 40.06 -10.91 -48.41
CA ALA A 179 40.58 -10.92 -47.04
C ALA A 179 40.66 -9.53 -46.42
N ILE A 180 41.13 -8.52 -47.16
CA ILE A 180 41.18 -7.12 -46.70
C ILE A 180 39.77 -6.59 -46.43
N LEU A 181 38.79 -6.93 -47.27
CA LEU A 181 37.40 -6.51 -47.08
C LEU A 181 36.84 -7.07 -45.77
N ASN A 182 36.95 -8.39 -45.56
CA ASN A 182 36.47 -9.05 -44.35
C ASN A 182 37.19 -8.55 -43.09
N ILE A 183 38.51 -8.28 -43.16
CA ILE A 183 39.25 -7.72 -42.02
C ILE A 183 38.84 -6.27 -41.73
N SER A 184 38.46 -5.51 -42.76
CA SER A 184 37.95 -4.15 -42.57
C SER A 184 36.54 -4.17 -41.95
N ALA A 185 35.70 -5.16 -42.29
CA ALA A 185 34.41 -5.38 -41.62
C ALA A 185 34.61 -5.80 -40.16
N ALA A 186 35.51 -6.75 -39.91
CA ALA A 186 35.93 -7.16 -38.57
C ALA A 186 36.45 -5.98 -37.73
N GLU A 187 37.19 -5.04 -38.31
CA GLU A 187 37.69 -3.86 -37.60
C GLU A 187 36.55 -2.94 -37.14
N LEU A 188 35.52 -2.77 -37.98
CA LEU A 188 34.33 -2.00 -37.63
C LEU A 188 33.54 -2.67 -36.49
N ASP A 189 33.35 -3.99 -36.57
CA ASP A 189 32.68 -4.76 -35.53
C ASP A 189 33.45 -4.72 -34.21
N LEU A 190 34.79 -4.85 -34.27
CA LEU A 190 35.66 -4.73 -33.10
C LEU A 190 35.61 -3.32 -32.49
N GLN A 191 35.54 -2.27 -33.31
CA GLN A 191 35.40 -0.90 -32.84
C GLN A 191 34.04 -0.65 -32.18
N ALA A 192 32.97 -1.26 -32.70
CA ALA A 192 31.65 -1.23 -32.08
C ALA A 192 31.60 -2.01 -30.76
N LEU A 193 32.36 -3.11 -30.65
CA LEU A 193 32.44 -3.94 -29.45
C LEU A 193 33.43 -3.39 -28.41
N ALA A 194 34.38 -2.54 -28.81
CA ALA A 194 35.42 -1.96 -27.96
C ALA A 194 34.97 -1.48 -26.58
N PRO A 195 33.92 -0.64 -26.43
CA PRO A 195 33.49 -0.19 -25.09
C PRO A 195 33.05 -1.35 -24.19
N ALA A 196 32.42 -2.38 -24.75
CA ALA A 196 32.00 -3.56 -23.99
C ALA A 196 33.19 -4.46 -23.60
N ILE A 197 34.25 -4.48 -24.42
CA ILE A 197 35.50 -5.20 -24.10
C ILE A 197 36.27 -4.43 -23.04
N ASP A 198 36.32 -3.09 -23.12
CA ASP A 198 37.01 -2.23 -22.16
C ASP A 198 36.48 -2.41 -20.74
N ASP A 199 35.15 -2.54 -20.59
CA ASP A 199 34.48 -2.79 -19.31
C ASP A 199 34.92 -4.12 -18.66
N VAL A 200 35.30 -5.12 -19.45
CA VAL A 200 35.72 -6.45 -18.98
C VAL A 200 37.24 -6.54 -18.85
N ASN A 201 37.97 -6.07 -19.85
CA ASN A 201 39.42 -6.06 -19.93
C ASN A 201 39.93 -5.04 -20.97
N ALA A 202 40.23 -3.83 -20.51
CA ALA A 202 40.79 -2.75 -21.33
C ALA A 202 42.12 -3.12 -22.02
N THR A 203 42.98 -3.93 -21.38
CA THR A 203 44.24 -4.36 -22.02
C THR A 203 43.96 -5.23 -23.23
N LEU A 204 43.00 -6.17 -23.11
CA LEU A 204 42.63 -7.06 -24.21
C LEU A 204 41.97 -6.30 -25.37
N ALA A 205 41.17 -5.27 -25.10
CA ALA A 205 40.59 -4.41 -26.13
C ALA A 205 41.66 -3.76 -27.01
N ILE A 206 42.68 -3.16 -26.37
CA ILE A 206 43.81 -2.53 -27.06
C ILE A 206 44.62 -3.58 -27.84
N GLU A 207 44.94 -4.72 -27.21
CA GLU A 207 45.67 -5.81 -27.88
C GLU A 207 44.94 -6.32 -29.13
N LEU A 208 43.61 -6.50 -29.06
CA LEU A 208 42.82 -6.96 -30.21
C LEU A 208 42.81 -5.93 -31.34
N GLN A 209 42.69 -4.65 -31.01
CA GLN A 209 42.74 -3.57 -32.01
C GLN A 209 44.12 -3.49 -32.68
N ASP A 210 45.18 -3.54 -31.88
CA ASP A 210 46.57 -3.49 -32.36
C ASP A 210 46.91 -4.70 -33.23
N ASP A 211 46.50 -5.90 -32.82
CA ASP A 211 46.70 -7.14 -33.58
C ASP A 211 46.00 -7.06 -34.93
N LEU A 212 44.73 -6.64 -34.96
CA LEU A 212 43.97 -6.56 -36.21
C LEU A 212 44.54 -5.47 -37.14
N ALA A 213 44.93 -4.32 -36.59
CA ALA A 213 45.59 -3.25 -37.34
C ALA A 213 46.96 -3.71 -37.90
N ALA A 214 47.73 -4.48 -37.13
CA ALA A 214 48.99 -5.06 -37.57
C ALA A 214 48.78 -6.08 -38.70
N ILE A 215 47.78 -6.96 -38.59
CA ILE A 215 47.41 -7.92 -39.65
C ILE A 215 46.99 -7.17 -40.92
N LYS A 216 46.11 -6.17 -40.81
CA LYS A 216 45.69 -5.32 -41.94
C LYS A 216 46.87 -4.63 -42.60
N LYS A 217 47.81 -4.10 -41.82
CA LYS A 217 49.04 -3.47 -42.34
C LYS A 217 49.90 -4.47 -43.11
N LYS A 218 50.08 -5.69 -42.60
CA LYS A 218 50.84 -6.75 -43.27
C LYS A 218 50.15 -7.25 -44.55
N LEU A 219 48.81 -7.28 -44.58
CA LEU A 219 48.05 -7.62 -45.80
C LEU A 219 48.20 -6.60 -46.92
N ASN A 220 48.36 -5.33 -46.56
CA ASN A 220 48.61 -4.26 -47.53
C ASN A 220 50.07 -4.16 -47.97
N ALA A 221 51.00 -4.76 -47.21
CA ALA A 221 52.42 -4.79 -47.56
C ALA A 221 52.68 -5.83 -48.67
N ARG A 222 53.46 -5.45 -49.69
CA ARG A 222 53.88 -6.38 -50.75
C ARG A 222 55.36 -6.75 -50.55
N PRO A 223 55.74 -8.04 -50.64
CA PRO A 223 54.90 -9.23 -50.90
C PRO A 223 54.10 -9.72 -49.68
N VAL A 224 52.92 -10.29 -49.92
CA VAL A 224 52.02 -10.81 -48.88
C VAL A 224 52.35 -12.27 -48.60
N ASN A 225 52.69 -12.61 -47.34
CA ASN A 225 52.83 -14.00 -46.90
C ASN A 225 51.50 -14.54 -46.35
N GLN A 226 50.70 -15.12 -47.25
CA GLN A 226 49.33 -15.59 -46.95
C GLN A 226 49.27 -16.64 -45.83
N ALA A 227 50.22 -17.58 -45.81
CA ALA A 227 50.24 -18.66 -44.82
C ALA A 227 50.52 -18.14 -43.40
N THR A 228 51.49 -17.23 -43.26
CA THR A 228 51.78 -16.60 -41.97
C THR A 228 50.59 -15.77 -41.48
N LEU A 229 49.98 -14.98 -42.36
CA LEU A 229 48.81 -14.17 -42.02
C LEU A 229 47.59 -15.00 -41.63
N ALA A 230 47.36 -16.12 -42.31
CA ALA A 230 46.28 -17.02 -41.95
C ALA A 230 46.47 -17.67 -40.56
N ASN A 231 47.72 -17.96 -40.17
CA ASN A 231 48.04 -18.43 -38.83
C ASN A 231 47.87 -17.33 -37.77
N GLU A 232 48.23 -16.07 -38.09
CA GLU A 232 47.97 -14.92 -37.21
C GLU A 232 46.46 -14.72 -36.99
N LEU A 233 45.65 -14.80 -38.05
CA LEU A 233 44.18 -14.74 -37.96
C LEU A 233 43.59 -15.91 -37.15
N PHE A 234 44.18 -17.11 -37.25
CA PHE A 234 43.77 -18.24 -36.40
C PHE A 234 44.07 -17.96 -34.92
N SER A 235 45.28 -17.46 -34.61
CA SER A 235 45.62 -17.07 -33.24
C SER A 235 44.70 -15.97 -32.71
N PHE A 236 44.28 -15.05 -33.58
CA PHE A 236 43.33 -14.00 -33.25
C PHE A 236 41.94 -14.57 -32.92
N ASP A 237 41.40 -15.48 -33.73
CA ASP A 237 40.12 -16.16 -33.45
C ASP A 237 40.16 -16.95 -32.12
N VAL A 238 41.30 -17.55 -31.77
CA VAL A 238 41.49 -18.19 -30.45
C VAL A 238 41.42 -17.16 -29.30
N LYS A 239 41.95 -15.95 -29.49
CA LYS A 239 41.78 -14.87 -28.50
C LYS A 239 40.32 -14.41 -28.41
N LEU A 240 39.60 -14.36 -29.52
CA LEU A 240 38.17 -14.04 -29.54
C LEU A 240 37.32 -15.09 -28.82
N LEU A 241 37.68 -16.37 -28.91
CA LEU A 241 37.06 -17.43 -28.10
C LEU A 241 37.29 -17.21 -26.60
N GLY A 242 38.51 -16.80 -26.21
CA GLY A 242 38.80 -16.40 -24.84
C GLY A 242 37.93 -15.22 -24.38
N LEU A 243 37.79 -14.20 -25.24
CA LEU A 243 36.92 -13.05 -24.99
C LEU A 243 35.45 -13.46 -24.82
N GLU A 244 34.94 -14.36 -25.66
CA GLU A 244 33.57 -14.88 -25.57
C GLU A 244 33.31 -15.47 -24.18
N THR A 245 34.23 -16.29 -23.67
CA THR A 245 34.09 -16.88 -22.32
C THR A 245 34.17 -15.86 -21.20
N LEU A 246 34.87 -14.74 -21.41
CA LEU A 246 34.99 -13.66 -20.43
C LEU A 246 33.75 -12.75 -20.42
N MET A 247 33.24 -12.40 -21.60
CA MET A 247 32.08 -11.51 -21.75
C MET A 247 30.75 -12.22 -21.49
N PHE A 248 30.66 -13.50 -21.84
CA PHE A 248 29.44 -14.30 -21.77
C PHE A 248 29.67 -15.59 -20.97
N PRO A 249 29.90 -15.49 -19.65
CA PRO A 249 30.06 -16.68 -18.84
C PRO A 249 28.76 -17.49 -18.86
N GLU A 250 28.85 -18.78 -19.22
CA GLU A 250 27.71 -19.69 -19.13
C GLU A 250 27.22 -19.73 -17.68
N LYS A 251 25.98 -19.33 -17.45
CA LYS A 251 25.31 -19.54 -16.15
C LYS A 251 25.13 -21.04 -15.98
N LYS A 252 25.97 -21.65 -15.13
CA LYS A 252 25.79 -23.02 -14.65
C LYS A 252 24.64 -23.11 -13.67
#